data_AF-A0A1M7L2F8-F1
#
_entry.id   AF-A0A1M7L2F8-F1
#
_cell.length_a   1.000
_cell.length_b   1.000
_cell.length_c   1.000
_cell.angle_alpha   90.00
_cell.angle_beta   90.00
_cell.angle_gamma   90.00
#
_symmetry.space_group_name_H-M   'P 1'
#
loop_
_entity.id
_entity.type
_entity.pdbx_description
1 polymer ?
#
loop_
_entity_poly.entity_id
_entity_poly.type
_entity_poly.pdbx_seq_one_letter_code
_entity_poly.pdbx_strand_id
1 'polypeptide(L)'
;MAKKSDNPTNAHINRNFIIRVLENPKENDVKNTKLTSANKLSKYLNDEQMKIKLFKKIIDGGKDKYTFLIRSRLKIDFQSK
;
A
#
# COMPACT_ATOMS: atom_id res chain seq x y z
N MET A 1 -0.15 24.60 2.72
CA MET A 1 0.55 23.94 1.58
C MET A 1 0.76 22.47 1.92
N ALA A 2 0.28 21.53 1.10
CA ALA A 2 0.55 20.11 1.30
C ALA A 2 2.04 19.84 1.02
N LYS A 3 2.79 19.40 2.04
CA LYS A 3 4.23 19.11 1.92
C LYS A 3 4.42 18.03 0.86
N LYS A 4 5.06 18.38 -0.28
CA LYS A 4 5.44 17.39 -1.29
C LYS A 4 6.33 16.34 -0.61
N SER A 5 6.03 15.07 -0.86
CA SER A 5 6.84 13.97 -0.34
C SER A 5 8.19 13.99 -1.04
N ASP A 6 9.29 14.14 -0.29
CA ASP A 6 10.67 14.08 -0.82
C ASP A 6 11.05 12.67 -1.33
N ASN A 7 10.15 11.69 -1.18
CA ASN A 7 10.32 10.33 -1.66
C ASN A 7 9.63 10.14 -3.03
N PRO A 8 10.39 10.06 -4.15
CA PRO A 8 9.84 9.97 -5.50
C PRO A 8 9.04 8.68 -5.74
N THR A 9 9.43 7.57 -5.12
CA THR A 9 8.71 6.29 -5.21
C THR A 9 7.32 6.40 -4.60
N ASN A 10 7.20 7.01 -3.43
CA ASN A 10 5.91 7.20 -2.77
C ASN A 10 5.01 8.14 -3.58
N ALA A 11 5.59 9.19 -4.16
CA ALA A 11 4.86 10.09 -5.05
C ALA A 11 4.36 9.37 -6.30
N HIS A 12 5.19 8.54 -6.92
CA HIS A 12 4.83 7.73 -8.09
C HIS A 12 3.68 6.76 -7.77
N ILE A 13 3.77 6.02 -6.66
CA ILE A 13 2.71 5.09 -6.25
C ILE A 13 1.42 5.85 -5.95
N ASN A 14 1.47 6.95 -5.18
CA ASN A 14 0.27 7.73 -4.89
C ASN A 14 -0.37 8.35 -6.15
N ARG A 15 0.42 8.61 -7.20
CA ARG A 15 -0.08 9.14 -8.47
C ARG A 15 -0.82 8.07 -9.25
N ASN A 16 -0.25 6.88 -9.36
CA ASN A 16 -0.73 5.81 -10.25
C ASN A 16 -1.66 4.80 -9.57
N PHE A 17 -1.60 4.66 -8.25
CA PHE A 17 -2.33 3.62 -7.51
C PHE A 17 -3.17 4.20 -6.36
N ILE A 18 -4.29 3.55 -6.09
CA ILE A 18 -5.12 3.68 -4.88
C ILE A 18 -4.70 2.57 -3.92
N ILE A 19 -4.39 2.95 -2.69
CA ILE A 19 -3.95 2.02 -1.64
C ILE A 19 -5.06 1.88 -0.61
N ARG A 20 -5.47 0.63 -0.35
CA ARG A 20 -6.42 0.28 0.71
C ARG A 20 -5.77 -0.68 1.68
N VAL A 21 -6.05 -0.49 2.97
CA VAL A 21 -5.53 -1.35 4.04
C VAL A 21 -6.70 -1.88 4.86
N LEU A 22 -6.65 -3.17 5.15
CA LEU A 22 -7.56 -3.86 6.05
C LEU A 22 -6.74 -4.50 7.17
N GLU A 23 -7.00 -4.05 8.40
CA GLU A 23 -6.44 -4.64 9.61
C GLU A 23 -7.29 -5.83 10.02
N ASN A 24 -6.67 -6.91 10.52
CA ASN A 24 -7.30 -8.19 10.85
C ASN A 24 -8.32 -8.67 9.79
N PRO A 25 -7.88 -8.96 8.55
CA PRO A 25 -8.77 -9.29 7.44
C PRO A 25 -9.60 -10.58 7.64
N LYS A 26 -9.30 -11.37 8.68
CA LYS A 26 -10.09 -12.54 9.08
C LYS A 26 -11.31 -12.19 9.93
N GLU A 27 -11.25 -11.08 10.65
CA GLU A 27 -12.28 -10.64 11.60
C GLU A 27 -13.05 -9.43 11.06
N ASN A 28 -12.42 -8.63 10.21
CA ASN A 28 -13.01 -7.43 9.64
C ASN A 28 -13.58 -7.66 8.24
N ASP A 29 -14.78 -7.12 8.02
CA ASP A 29 -15.41 -7.07 6.71
C ASP A 29 -14.58 -6.22 5.74
N VAL A 30 -14.62 -6.56 4.44
CA VAL A 30 -13.92 -5.84 3.37
C VAL A 30 -14.34 -4.36 3.31
N LYS A 31 -15.56 -4.04 3.75
CA LYS A 31 -16.07 -2.67 3.86
C LYS A 31 -15.29 -1.79 4.85
N ASN A 32 -14.58 -2.39 5.81
CA ASN A 32 -13.73 -1.67 6.77
C ASN A 32 -12.34 -1.31 6.20
N THR A 33 -12.12 -1.50 4.89
CA THR A 33 -10.88 -1.07 4.25
C THR A 33 -10.71 0.44 4.34
N LYS A 34 -9.55 0.86 4.85
CA LYS A 34 -9.18 2.27 4.98
C LYS A 34 -8.35 2.69 3.78
N LEU A 35 -8.71 3.80 3.16
CA LEU A 35 -7.89 4.41 2.12
C LEU A 35 -6.62 5.02 2.76
N THR A 36 -5.46 4.77 2.18
CA THR A 36 -4.19 5.27 2.70
C THR A 36 -3.28 5.77 1.59
N SER A 37 -2.15 6.37 1.98
CA SER A 37 -1.09 6.81 1.07
C SER A 37 0.17 5.98 1.28
N ALA A 38 1.08 5.95 0.31
CA ALA A 38 2.34 5.22 0.40
C ALA A 38 3.21 5.67 1.60
N ASN A 39 3.13 6.96 1.95
CA ASN A 39 3.79 7.50 3.15
C ASN A 39 3.18 6.92 4.43
N LYS A 40 1.85 6.89 4.54
CA LYS A 40 1.17 6.32 5.71
C LYS A 40 1.32 4.80 5.76
N LEU A 41 1.29 4.11 4.61
CA LEU A 41 1.51 2.67 4.51
C LEU A 41 2.87 2.26 5.09
N SER A 42 3.89 3.11 4.91
CA SER A 42 5.21 2.88 5.50
C SER A 42 5.17 2.76 7.04
N LYS A 43 4.16 3.35 7.72
CA LYS A 43 3.99 3.20 9.17
C LYS A 43 3.37 1.87 9.58
N TYR A 44 2.65 1.20 8.68
CA TYR A 44 2.09 -0.13 8.91
C TYR A 44 3.12 -1.24 8.66
N LEU A 45 4.12 -0.95 7.84
CA LEU A 45 5.21 -1.86 7.50
C LEU A 45 6.42 -1.53 8.37
N ASN A 46 6.54 -2.19 9.53
CA ASN A 46 7.70 -2.05 10.42
C ASN A 46 9.02 -2.59 9.81
N ASP A 47 8.98 -3.15 8.60
CA ASP A 47 10.11 -3.73 7.89
C ASP A 47 10.34 -2.96 6.58
N GLU A 48 11.46 -2.25 6.52
CA GLU A 48 11.83 -1.41 5.39
C GLU A 48 12.16 -2.24 4.13
N GLN A 49 12.73 -3.45 4.29
CA GLN A 49 12.98 -4.34 3.17
C GLN A 49 11.67 -4.84 2.56
N MET A 50 10.68 -5.15 3.42
CA MET A 50 9.37 -5.60 2.96
C MET A 50 8.66 -4.50 2.15
N LYS A 51 8.75 -3.24 2.62
CA LYS A 51 8.24 -2.08 1.90
C LYS A 51 8.89 -1.94 0.52
N ILE A 52 10.22 -2.00 0.42
CA ILE A 52 10.94 -1.86 -0.85
C ILE A 52 10.51 -2.97 -1.82
N LYS A 53 10.42 -4.22 -1.34
CA LYS A 53 9.98 -5.36 -2.15
C LYS A 53 8.55 -5.19 -2.68
N LEU A 54 7.62 -4.75 -1.84
CA LEU A 54 6.24 -4.47 -2.23
C LEU A 54 6.18 -3.41 -3.33
N PHE A 55 6.85 -2.29 -3.12
CA PHE A 55 6.83 -1.15 -4.03
C PHE A 55 7.47 -1.47 -5.37
N LYS A 56 8.62 -2.14 -5.38
CA LYS A 56 9.22 -2.65 -6.62
C LYS A 56 8.26 -3.55 -7.38
N LYS A 57 7.62 -4.50 -6.70
CA LYS A 57 6.71 -5.45 -7.35
C LYS A 57 5.50 -4.79 -7.98
N ILE A 58 4.98 -3.73 -7.39
CA ILE A 58 3.81 -2.99 -7.93
C ILE A 58 4.23 -2.15 -9.14
N ILE A 59 5.38 -1.47 -9.04
CA ILE A 59 5.91 -0.63 -10.12
C ILE A 59 6.30 -1.47 -11.33
N ASP A 60 6.89 -2.64 -11.11
CA ASP A 60 7.42 -3.50 -12.17
C ASP A 60 6.34 -4.44 -12.76
N GLY A 61 5.41 -4.93 -11.95
CA GLY A 61 4.58 -6.08 -12.33
C GLY A 61 3.44 -5.80 -13.32
N GLY A 62 3.21 -4.56 -13.75
CA GLY A 62 2.24 -4.18 -14.79
C GLY A 62 0.75 -4.52 -14.56
N LYS A 63 0.34 -5.06 -13.41
CA LYS A 63 -1.06 -5.43 -13.13
C LYS A 63 -1.90 -4.27 -12.62
N ASP A 64 -3.19 -4.30 -12.95
CA ASP A 64 -4.18 -3.34 -12.45
C ASP A 64 -4.47 -3.47 -10.96
N LYS A 65 -4.21 -4.65 -10.36
CA LYS A 65 -4.47 -4.88 -8.94
C LYS A 65 -3.43 -5.81 -8.32
N TYR A 66 -2.95 -5.42 -7.14
CA TYR A 66 -2.11 -6.24 -6.27
C TYR A 66 -2.71 -6.34 -4.89
N THR A 67 -2.78 -7.56 -4.37
CA THR A 67 -3.19 -7.83 -3.00
C THR A 67 -2.02 -8.47 -2.26
N PHE A 68 -1.66 -7.89 -1.12
CA PHE A 68 -0.62 -8.40 -0.26
C PHE A 68 -1.20 -8.70 1.12
N LEU A 69 -0.96 -9.92 1.61
CA LEU A 69 -1.31 -10.33 2.96
C LEU A 69 -0.04 -10.36 3.81
N ILE A 70 0.10 -9.44 4.76
CA ILE A 70 1.24 -9.34 5.67
C ILE A 70 0.85 -10.05 6.98
N ARG A 71 1.58 -11.13 7.31
CA ARG A 71 1.48 -11.85 8.60
C ARG A 71 0.04 -12.24 9.01
N SER A 72 -0.86 -12.44 8.05
CA SER A 72 -2.29 -12.72 8.26
C SER A 72 -3.09 -11.68 9.06
N ARG A 73 -2.49 -10.54 9.41
CA ARG A 73 -3.11 -9.47 10.22
C ARG A 73 -3.32 -8.18 9.44
N LEU A 74 -2.67 -8.02 8.29
CA LEU A 74 -2.80 -6.82 7.48
C LEU A 74 -2.94 -7.23 6.02
N LYS A 75 -4.02 -6.79 5.38
CA LYS A 75 -4.20 -6.92 3.93
C LYS A 75 -4.03 -5.55 3.31
N ILE A 76 -3.21 -5.46 2.27
CA ILE A 76 -2.94 -4.23 1.53
C ILE A 76 -3.32 -4.48 0.08
N ASP A 77 -4.28 -3.71 -0.40
CA ASP A 77 -4.71 -3.72 -1.79
C ASP A 77 -4.21 -2.47 -2.50
N PHE A 78 -3.47 -2.66 -3.59
CA PHE A 78 -3.10 -1.63 -4.54
C PHE A 78 -3.94 -1.82 -5.80
N GLN A 79 -4.63 -0.77 -6.22
CA GLN A 79 -5.40 -0.76 -7.45
C GLN A 79 -4.90 0.38 -8.33
N SER A 80 -4.60 0.12 -9.60
CA SER A 80 -4.28 1.17 -10.57
C SER A 80 -5.46 2.12 -10.71
N LYS A 81 -5.14 3.40 -10.90
CA LYS A 81 -6.13 4.42 -11.25
C LYS A 81 -6.48 4.38 -12.73
#